data_AF-A8F7M4-F1
#
_entry.id   AF-A8F7M4-F1
#
_cell.length_a   1.000
_cell.length_b   1.000
_cell.length_c   1.000
_cell.angle_alpha   90.00
_cell.angle_beta   90.00
_cell.angle_gamma   90.00
#
_symmetry.space_group_name_H-M   'P 1'
#
loop_
_entity.id
_entity.type
_entity.pdbx_description
1 polymer ?
#
loop_
_entity_poly.entity_id
_entity_poly.type
_entity_poly.pdbx_seq_one_letter_code
_entity_poly.pdbx_strand_id
1 'polypeptide(L)'
;MPLINEKDVKYLKKVFSEQLVDSVKILIFVDDASECEYCDLTKQVLEELSAVDSKIEFYVYHVKKDREVAEMYKIEMAPAVVFLNKNGEDTRIRFYGIPSGHEFSSLIQDIITVSSGKPAFFNEDQIEKIRSIKSPVKIRVFVTPTCPYCPKAVLMAHNAAFINPNITAEMIEANEFPELSMNYGVSSVPHTFINDQRDFVGAYPENMFLQELLKAAGEN
;
A
#
# COMPACT_ATOMS: atom_id res chain seq x y z
N MET A 1 -21.14 -13.78 -2.87
CA MET A 1 -21.32 -13.86 -1.40
C MET A 1 -20.42 -12.78 -0.81
N PRO A 2 -20.89 -11.97 0.14
CA PRO A 2 -20.06 -10.90 0.70
C PRO A 2 -18.81 -11.49 1.34
N LEU A 3 -17.66 -10.85 1.11
CA LEU A 3 -16.37 -11.23 1.68
C LEU A 3 -16.22 -10.66 3.10
N ILE A 4 -16.78 -9.48 3.34
CA ILE A 4 -16.78 -8.83 4.65
C ILE A 4 -18.08 -9.20 5.36
N ASN A 5 -17.97 -9.87 6.50
CA ASN A 5 -19.14 -10.27 7.28
C ASN A 5 -19.82 -9.05 7.93
N GLU A 6 -21.09 -9.21 8.33
CA GLU A 6 -21.89 -8.10 8.88
C GLU A 6 -21.31 -7.48 10.17
N LYS A 7 -20.62 -8.27 10.99
CA LYS A 7 -20.01 -7.78 12.23
C LYS A 7 -18.85 -6.85 11.91
N ASP A 8 -18.02 -7.22 10.94
CA ASP A 8 -16.89 -6.41 10.49
C ASP A 8 -17.37 -5.16 9.75
N VAL A 9 -18.43 -5.25 8.93
CA VAL A 9 -19.06 -4.06 8.33
C VAL A 9 -19.53 -3.08 9.41
N LYS A 10 -20.18 -3.54 10.49
CA LYS A 10 -20.59 -2.66 11.60
C LYS A 10 -19.40 -2.00 12.29
N TYR A 11 -18.32 -2.74 12.49
CA TYR A 11 -17.09 -2.21 13.07
C TYR A 11 -16.45 -1.17 12.15
N LEU A 12 -16.32 -1.46 10.86
CA LEU A 12 -15.76 -0.55 9.86
C LEU A 12 -16.59 0.73 9.74
N LYS A 13 -17.92 0.65 9.75
CA LYS A 13 -18.80 1.85 9.79
C LYS A 13 -18.47 2.75 10.95
N LYS A 14 -18.28 2.19 12.15
CA LYS A 14 -17.90 2.95 13.33
C LYS A 14 -16.52 3.60 13.15
N VAL A 15 -15.51 2.79 12.81
CA VAL A 15 -14.13 3.27 12.60
C VAL A 15 -14.08 4.38 11.57
N PHE A 16 -14.71 4.20 10.40
CA PHE A 16 -14.70 5.19 9.34
C PHE A 16 -15.44 6.47 9.71
N SER A 17 -16.58 6.37 10.39
CA SER A 17 -17.30 7.56 10.86
C SER A 17 -16.50 8.39 11.88
N GLU A 18 -15.60 7.76 12.63
CA GLU A 18 -14.79 8.40 13.67
C GLU A 18 -13.46 8.94 13.12
N GLN A 19 -12.88 8.28 12.12
CA GLN A 19 -11.50 8.53 11.69
C GLN A 19 -11.34 9.10 10.28
N LEU A 20 -12.32 8.92 9.39
CA LEU A 20 -12.25 9.53 8.05
C LEU A 20 -12.65 11.00 8.12
N VAL A 21 -11.77 11.86 7.60
CA VAL A 21 -11.97 13.32 7.57
C VAL A 21 -12.37 13.72 6.15
N ASP A 22 -11.49 13.49 5.19
CA ASP A 22 -11.69 13.83 3.79
C ASP A 22 -11.97 12.60 2.91
N SER A 23 -12.47 12.82 1.69
CA SER A 23 -12.66 11.74 0.71
C SER A 23 -11.33 11.15 0.24
N VAL A 24 -11.32 9.84 -0.02
CA VAL A 24 -10.18 9.08 -0.55
C VAL A 24 -10.65 8.36 -1.82
N LYS A 25 -9.83 8.43 -2.87
CA LYS A 25 -10.09 7.68 -4.10
C LYS A 25 -9.20 6.45 -4.13
N ILE A 26 -9.81 5.30 -4.28
CA ILE A 26 -9.12 4.01 -4.43
C ILE A 26 -9.29 3.57 -5.88
N LEU A 27 -8.17 3.39 -6.58
CA LEU A 27 -8.15 2.90 -7.95
C LEU A 27 -7.61 1.48 -7.91
N ILE A 28 -8.35 0.52 -8.45
CA ILE A 28 -7.83 -0.82 -8.72
C ILE A 28 -7.51 -0.96 -10.21
N PHE A 29 -6.33 -1.49 -10.50
CA PHE A 29 -5.92 -1.91 -11.82
C PHE A 29 -5.97 -3.43 -11.88
N VAL A 30 -6.76 -3.95 -12.82
CA VAL A 30 -6.95 -5.38 -13.05
C VAL A 30 -6.44 -5.78 -14.43
N ASP A 31 -6.19 -7.07 -14.63
CA ASP A 31 -5.93 -7.66 -15.93
C ASP A 31 -6.93 -8.81 -16.18
N ASP A 32 -6.85 -9.43 -17.36
CA ASP A 32 -7.68 -10.57 -17.72
C ASP A 32 -7.46 -11.74 -16.73
N ALA A 33 -8.51 -12.52 -16.47
CA ALA A 33 -8.49 -13.59 -15.46
C ALA A 33 -7.40 -14.66 -15.68
N SER A 34 -6.87 -14.80 -16.90
CA SER A 34 -5.74 -15.69 -17.19
C SER A 34 -4.40 -15.19 -16.65
N GLU A 35 -4.28 -13.88 -16.41
CA GLU A 35 -3.05 -13.19 -15.97
C GLU A 35 -3.15 -12.73 -14.51
N CYS A 36 -4.36 -12.71 -13.95
CA CYS A 36 -4.62 -12.19 -12.61
C CYS A 36 -5.70 -12.99 -11.89
N GLU A 37 -5.27 -14.02 -11.15
CA GLU A 37 -6.17 -14.91 -10.39
C GLU A 37 -6.98 -14.15 -9.32
N TYR A 38 -6.37 -13.18 -8.65
CA TYR A 38 -6.96 -12.47 -7.50
C TYR A 38 -7.58 -11.12 -7.84
N CYS A 39 -7.66 -10.75 -9.13
CA CYS A 39 -8.23 -9.47 -9.54
C CYS A 39 -9.70 -9.31 -9.13
N ASP A 40 -10.53 -10.32 -9.40
CA ASP A 40 -11.96 -10.27 -9.07
C ASP A 40 -12.19 -10.23 -7.56
N LEU A 41 -11.40 -10.98 -6.80
CA LEU A 41 -11.49 -11.02 -5.35
C LEU A 41 -11.07 -9.68 -4.73
N THR A 42 -9.95 -9.12 -5.19
CA THR A 42 -9.45 -7.81 -4.74
C THR A 42 -10.44 -6.70 -5.06
N LYS A 43 -10.98 -6.71 -6.29
CA LYS A 43 -12.04 -5.78 -6.71
C LYS A 43 -13.25 -5.87 -5.80
N GLN A 44 -13.73 -7.08 -5.49
CA GLN A 44 -14.88 -7.29 -4.63
C GLN A 44 -14.65 -6.78 -3.20
N VAL A 45 -13.47 -7.03 -2.62
CA VAL A 45 -13.12 -6.49 -1.28
C VAL A 45 -13.18 -4.96 -1.27
N LEU A 46 -12.60 -4.31 -2.28
CA LEU A 46 -12.59 -2.84 -2.36
C LEU A 46 -13.98 -2.26 -2.65
N GLU A 47 -14.78 -2.93 -3.48
CA GLU A 47 -16.17 -2.55 -3.73
C GLU A 47 -17.00 -2.62 -2.45
N GLU A 48 -16.91 -3.72 -1.70
CA GLU A 48 -17.59 -3.87 -0.41
C GLU A 48 -17.13 -2.82 0.61
N LEU A 49 -15.83 -2.50 0.66
CA LEU A 49 -15.28 -1.43 1.51
C LEU A 49 -15.81 -0.05 1.13
N SER A 50 -15.86 0.28 -0.16
CA SER A 50 -16.36 1.56 -0.64
C SER A 50 -17.85 1.76 -0.33
N ALA A 51 -18.62 0.67 -0.25
CA ALA A 51 -20.03 0.71 0.14
C ALA A 51 -20.24 0.95 1.65
N VAL A 52 -19.19 0.86 2.48
CA VAL A 52 -19.26 1.08 3.93
C VAL A 52 -19.41 2.56 4.27
N ASP A 53 -18.67 3.44 3.58
CA ASP A 53 -18.64 4.89 3.84
C ASP A 53 -18.52 5.69 2.54
N SER A 54 -19.33 6.75 2.39
CA SER A 54 -19.40 7.55 1.16
C SER A 54 -18.15 8.40 0.89
N LYS A 55 -17.21 8.51 1.84
CA LYS A 55 -15.91 9.15 1.61
C LYS A 55 -14.94 8.28 0.81
N ILE A 56 -15.23 6.98 0.66
CA ILE A 56 -14.38 6.06 -0.08
C ILE A 56 -14.93 5.95 -1.50
N GLU A 57 -14.28 6.62 -2.44
CA GLU A 57 -14.62 6.52 -3.86
C GLU A 57 -13.80 5.40 -4.50
N PHE A 58 -14.45 4.53 -5.26
CA PHE A 58 -13.82 3.36 -5.87
C PHE A 58 -13.90 3.41 -7.40
N TYR A 59 -12.75 3.20 -8.05
CA TYR A 59 -12.59 3.23 -9.49
C TYR A 59 -11.86 1.98 -9.97
N VAL A 60 -12.27 1.45 -11.12
CA VAL A 60 -11.71 0.23 -11.70
C VAL A 60 -11.15 0.55 -13.08
N TYR A 61 -9.91 0.17 -13.31
CA TYR A 61 -9.22 0.30 -14.59
C TYR A 61 -8.60 -1.05 -14.98
N HIS A 62 -8.40 -1.24 -16.28
CA HIS A 62 -7.76 -2.43 -16.81
C HIS A 62 -6.39 -2.09 -17.38
N VAL A 63 -5.32 -2.75 -16.92
CA VAL A 63 -3.93 -2.41 -17.26
C VAL A 63 -3.70 -2.28 -18.77
N LYS A 64 -4.16 -3.27 -19.55
CA LYS A 64 -4.00 -3.29 -21.01
C LYS A 64 -4.98 -2.43 -21.81
N LYS A 65 -6.17 -2.09 -21.27
CA LYS A 65 -7.21 -1.34 -22.01
C LYS A 65 -7.14 0.15 -21.68
N ASP A 66 -6.82 0.48 -20.44
CA ASP A 66 -6.66 1.84 -19.92
C ASP A 66 -5.17 2.20 -19.76
N ARG A 67 -4.37 1.92 -20.79
CA ARG A 67 -2.90 1.99 -20.74
C ARG A 67 -2.38 3.36 -20.30
N GLU A 68 -3.00 4.43 -20.81
CA GLU A 68 -2.60 5.80 -20.46
C GLU A 68 -2.73 6.06 -18.95
N VAL A 69 -3.79 5.52 -18.33
CA VAL A 69 -4.02 5.65 -16.88
C VAL A 69 -3.03 4.76 -16.12
N ALA A 70 -2.82 3.52 -16.57
CA ALA A 70 -1.85 2.62 -15.94
C ALA A 70 -0.41 3.16 -16.00
N GLU A 71 0.00 3.75 -17.12
CA GLU A 71 1.31 4.39 -17.30
C GLU A 71 1.46 5.64 -16.42
N MET A 72 0.39 6.44 -16.25
CA MET A 72 0.38 7.61 -15.36
C MET A 72 0.73 7.25 -13.91
N TYR A 73 0.19 6.14 -13.40
CA TYR A 73 0.44 5.68 -12.04
C TYR A 73 1.60 4.69 -11.92
N LYS A 74 2.31 4.43 -13.03
CA LYS A 74 3.44 3.50 -13.15
C LYS A 74 3.11 2.09 -12.64
N ILE A 75 1.96 1.57 -13.05
CA ILE A 75 1.50 0.24 -12.66
C ILE A 75 2.36 -0.81 -13.35
N GLU A 76 3.02 -1.66 -12.56
CA GLU A 76 3.91 -2.71 -13.06
C GLU A 76 3.24 -4.09 -13.11
N MET A 77 2.26 -4.34 -12.23
CA MET A 77 1.62 -5.65 -12.02
C MET A 77 0.13 -5.49 -11.72
N ALA A 78 -0.64 -6.58 -11.80
CA ALA A 78 -2.04 -6.63 -11.39
C ALA A 78 -2.27 -7.83 -10.43
N PRO A 79 -3.19 -7.73 -9.45
CA PRO A 79 -4.01 -6.55 -9.15
C PRO A 79 -3.15 -5.46 -8.50
N ALA A 80 -3.39 -4.19 -8.85
CA ALA A 80 -2.75 -3.05 -8.20
C ALA A 80 -3.76 -2.12 -7.57
N VAL A 81 -3.54 -1.69 -6.33
CA VAL A 81 -4.36 -0.71 -5.63
C VAL A 81 -3.57 0.58 -5.44
N VAL A 82 -4.17 1.70 -5.84
CA VAL A 82 -3.61 3.05 -5.71
C VAL A 82 -4.56 3.93 -4.90
N PHE A 83 -4.00 4.80 -4.06
CA PHE A 83 -4.77 5.78 -3.30
C PHE A 83 -4.47 7.18 -3.79
N LEU A 84 -5.52 7.97 -4.02
CA LEU A 84 -5.43 9.41 -4.18
C LEU A 84 -6.10 10.10 -2.99
N ASN A 85 -5.54 11.23 -2.59
CA ASN A 85 -6.17 12.08 -1.58
C ASN A 85 -7.39 12.83 -2.17
N LYS A 86 -8.06 13.66 -1.35
CA LYS A 86 -9.22 14.46 -1.78
C LYS A 86 -8.98 15.38 -2.98
N ASN A 87 -7.73 15.79 -3.20
CA ASN A 87 -7.34 16.67 -4.31
C ASN A 87 -7.10 15.87 -5.59
N GLY A 88 -7.17 14.53 -5.55
CA GLY A 88 -6.80 13.66 -6.66
C GLY A 88 -5.29 13.50 -6.81
N GLU A 89 -4.50 13.88 -5.82
CA GLU A 89 -3.05 13.71 -5.86
C GLU A 89 -2.70 12.26 -5.50
N ASP A 90 -1.88 11.64 -6.32
CA ASP A 90 -1.31 10.31 -6.05
C ASP A 90 -0.57 10.33 -4.72
N THR A 91 -0.77 9.31 -3.89
CA THR A 91 -0.08 9.14 -2.60
C THR A 91 1.23 8.35 -2.73
N ARG A 92 1.46 7.73 -3.90
CA ARG A 92 2.55 6.78 -4.19
C ARG A 92 2.54 5.53 -3.30
N ILE A 93 1.43 5.28 -2.62
CA ILE A 93 1.13 4.01 -1.95
C ILE A 93 0.58 3.04 -3.00
N ARG A 94 1.13 1.82 -3.03
CA ARG A 94 0.73 0.74 -3.93
C ARG A 94 0.57 -0.55 -3.16
N PHE A 95 -0.51 -1.26 -3.44
CA PHE A 95 -0.61 -2.69 -3.12
C PHE A 95 -0.58 -3.46 -4.41
N TYR A 96 0.32 -4.43 -4.52
CA TYR A 96 0.32 -5.45 -5.56
C TYR A 96 -0.07 -6.78 -4.94
N GLY A 97 -1.16 -7.35 -5.43
CA GLY A 97 -1.81 -8.51 -4.82
C GLY A 97 -2.92 -8.13 -3.84
N ILE A 98 -3.65 -9.12 -3.35
CA ILE A 98 -4.82 -8.93 -2.50
C ILE A 98 -4.41 -8.56 -1.05
N PRO A 99 -4.83 -7.39 -0.54
CA PRO A 99 -4.61 -7.00 0.86
C PRO A 99 -5.56 -7.74 1.80
N SER A 100 -5.34 -9.04 1.98
CA SER A 100 -6.17 -9.94 2.78
C SER A 100 -5.48 -10.40 4.06
N GLY A 101 -6.22 -11.11 4.92
CA GLY A 101 -5.69 -11.60 6.19
C GLY A 101 -5.23 -10.44 7.08
N HIS A 102 -3.97 -10.48 7.52
CA HIS A 102 -3.38 -9.40 8.32
C HIS A 102 -3.23 -8.08 7.53
N GLU A 103 -3.02 -8.14 6.21
CA GLU A 103 -2.86 -6.94 5.38
C GLU A 103 -4.18 -6.20 5.11
N PHE A 104 -5.33 -6.82 5.41
CA PHE A 104 -6.59 -6.09 5.42
C PHE A 104 -6.54 -4.92 6.40
N SER A 105 -5.87 -5.09 7.55
CA SER A 105 -5.67 -3.99 8.51
C SER A 105 -4.78 -2.88 7.96
N SER A 106 -3.77 -3.20 7.16
CA SER A 106 -2.93 -2.22 6.46
C SER A 106 -3.75 -1.37 5.51
N LEU A 107 -4.60 -2.02 4.69
CA LEU A 107 -5.52 -1.34 3.78
C LEU A 107 -6.43 -0.34 4.52
N ILE A 108 -7.05 -0.76 5.62
CA ILE A 108 -7.91 0.14 6.42
C ILE A 108 -7.12 1.33 6.96
N GLN A 109 -5.91 1.08 7.47
CA GLN A 109 -5.08 2.13 8.05
C GLN A 109 -4.58 3.12 7.00
N ASP A 110 -4.24 2.67 5.78
CA ASP A 110 -3.86 3.57 4.69
C ASP A 110 -5.03 4.43 4.23
N ILE A 111 -6.24 3.89 4.13
CA ILE A 111 -7.45 4.69 3.86
C ILE A 111 -7.60 5.79 4.91
N ILE A 112 -7.43 5.46 6.20
CA ILE A 112 -7.51 6.43 7.30
C ILE A 112 -6.40 7.48 7.20
N THR A 113 -5.16 7.06 6.94
CA THR A 113 -4.01 7.97 6.81
C THR A 113 -4.21 8.96 5.66
N VAL A 114 -4.63 8.47 4.50
CA VAL A 114 -4.89 9.31 3.32
C VAL A 114 -6.08 10.23 3.55
N SER A 115 -7.15 9.75 4.18
CA SER A 115 -8.35 10.54 4.51
C SER A 115 -8.08 11.63 5.55
N SER A 116 -7.33 11.30 6.60
CA SER A 116 -7.07 12.22 7.72
C SER A 116 -5.98 13.22 7.42
N GLY A 117 -5.15 12.96 6.39
CA GLY A 117 -3.99 13.77 6.06
C GLY A 117 -2.84 13.62 7.06
N LYS A 118 -2.90 12.64 7.97
CA LYS A 118 -1.97 12.49 9.08
C LYS A 118 -1.20 11.19 8.96
N PRO A 119 0.13 11.24 8.72
CA PRO A 119 0.95 10.05 8.78
C PRO A 119 0.93 9.46 10.20
N ALA A 120 0.92 8.13 10.27
CA ALA A 120 1.17 7.36 11.46
C ALA A 120 2.66 6.94 11.51
N PHE A 121 3.09 6.36 12.63
CA PHE A 121 4.42 5.78 12.89
C PHE A 121 5.58 6.74 13.16
N PHE A 122 5.64 7.90 12.50
CA PHE A 122 6.78 8.80 12.65
C PHE A 122 6.48 9.98 13.58
N ASN A 123 7.45 10.33 14.44
CA ASN A 123 7.41 11.60 15.18
C ASN A 123 7.84 12.77 14.28
N GLU A 124 7.66 14.01 14.75
CA GLU A 124 7.92 15.21 13.92
C GLU A 124 9.37 15.28 13.39
N ASP A 125 10.36 14.96 14.22
CA ASP A 125 11.77 14.96 13.80
C ASP A 125 12.05 13.94 12.69
N GLN A 126 11.40 12.78 12.75
CA GLN A 126 11.49 11.75 11.73
C GLN A 126 10.74 12.15 10.45
N ILE A 127 9.56 12.76 10.59
CA ILE A 127 8.78 13.30 9.46
C ILE A 127 9.62 14.31 8.69
N GLU A 128 10.31 15.24 9.37
CA GLU A 128 11.12 16.23 8.66
C GLU A 128 12.33 15.63 7.95
N LYS A 129 12.96 14.60 8.52
CA LYS A 129 14.01 13.85 7.83
C LYS A 129 13.48 13.12 6.59
N ILE A 130 12.27 12.58 6.66
CA ILE A 130 11.66 11.94 5.49
C ILE A 130 11.34 13.00 4.45
N ARG A 131 10.76 14.16 4.82
CA ARG A 131 10.46 15.28 3.90
C ARG A 131 11.71 15.84 3.22
N SER A 132 12.87 15.81 3.88
CA SER A 132 14.11 16.33 3.30
C SER A 132 14.69 15.48 2.18
N ILE A 133 14.24 14.23 1.98
CA ILE A 133 14.73 13.34 0.92
C ILE A 133 14.39 13.91 -0.47
N LYS A 134 15.42 14.19 -1.29
CA LYS A 134 15.25 14.77 -2.63
C LYS A 134 15.40 13.76 -3.77
N SER A 135 16.08 12.64 -3.50
CA SER A 135 16.28 11.58 -4.48
C SER A 135 15.03 10.69 -4.59
N PRO A 136 14.71 10.16 -5.77
CA PRO A 136 13.70 9.11 -5.90
C PRO A 136 14.05 7.88 -5.04
N VAL A 137 13.07 7.38 -4.30
CA VAL A 137 13.19 6.14 -3.54
C VAL A 137 12.02 5.23 -3.84
N LYS A 138 12.32 3.95 -4.13
CA LYS A 138 11.33 2.89 -4.30
C LYS A 138 11.51 1.87 -3.18
N ILE A 139 10.45 1.65 -2.40
CA ILE A 139 10.41 0.69 -1.31
C ILE A 139 9.49 -0.46 -1.72
N ARG A 140 9.96 -1.70 -1.65
CA ARG A 140 9.15 -2.90 -1.87
C ARG A 140 9.10 -3.72 -0.60
N VAL A 141 7.92 -4.03 -0.11
CA VAL A 141 7.72 -4.85 1.09
C VAL A 141 6.99 -6.13 0.68
N PHE A 142 7.70 -7.24 0.64
CA PHE A 142 7.12 -8.55 0.38
C PHE A 142 6.46 -9.08 1.65
N VAL A 143 5.22 -9.56 1.51
CA VAL A 143 4.36 -10.01 2.60
C VAL A 143 3.60 -11.27 2.24
N THR A 144 2.94 -11.87 3.24
CA THR A 144 1.92 -12.90 3.03
C THR A 144 0.71 -12.60 3.92
N PRO A 145 -0.53 -12.99 3.54
CA PRO A 145 -1.74 -12.72 4.31
C PRO A 145 -1.72 -13.24 5.75
N THR A 146 -0.90 -14.25 6.03
CA THR A 146 -0.83 -14.92 7.34
C THR A 146 0.30 -14.37 8.23
N CYS A 147 1.11 -13.44 7.74
CA CYS A 147 2.23 -12.86 8.47
C CYS A 147 1.76 -11.75 9.43
N PRO A 148 1.85 -11.92 10.76
CA PRO A 148 1.33 -10.92 11.71
C PRO A 148 2.24 -9.68 11.84
N TYR A 149 3.49 -9.77 11.41
CA TYR A 149 4.46 -8.68 11.49
C TYR A 149 4.52 -7.81 10.23
N CYS A 150 3.95 -8.30 9.13
CA CYS A 150 3.97 -7.65 7.83
C CYS A 150 3.25 -6.30 7.80
N PRO A 151 2.09 -6.12 8.46
CA PRO A 151 1.39 -4.83 8.45
C PRO A 151 2.24 -3.66 8.96
N LYS A 152 3.07 -3.91 9.97
CA LYS A 152 3.96 -2.87 10.51
C LYS A 152 5.00 -2.42 9.49
N ALA A 153 5.58 -3.34 8.73
CA ALA A 153 6.58 -3.02 7.71
C ALA A 153 5.95 -2.26 6.53
N VAL A 154 4.78 -2.72 6.08
CA VAL A 154 3.99 -2.11 4.99
C VAL A 154 3.59 -0.69 5.36
N LEU A 155 2.95 -0.51 6.52
CA LEU A 155 2.47 0.80 6.94
C LEU A 155 3.60 1.80 7.15
N MET A 156 4.75 1.36 7.65
CA MET A 156 5.92 2.23 7.81
C MET A 156 6.46 2.71 6.44
N ALA A 157 6.48 1.82 5.44
CA ALA A 157 6.84 2.19 4.07
C ALA A 157 5.81 3.11 3.41
N HIS A 158 4.51 2.79 3.54
CA HIS A 158 3.41 3.57 2.99
C HIS A 158 3.34 4.98 3.61
N ASN A 159 3.57 5.10 4.92
CA ASN A 159 3.64 6.41 5.58
C ASN A 159 4.83 7.24 5.08
N ALA A 160 5.98 6.64 4.79
CA ALA A 160 7.09 7.36 4.17
C ALA A 160 6.73 7.88 2.75
N ALA A 161 6.07 7.07 1.93
CA ALA A 161 5.57 7.48 0.60
C ALA A 161 4.48 8.56 0.68
N PHE A 162 3.63 8.50 1.69
CA PHE A 162 2.64 9.52 1.97
C PHE A 162 3.29 10.87 2.34
N ILE A 163 4.35 10.84 3.15
CA ILE A 163 5.06 12.04 3.62
C ILE A 163 5.85 12.72 2.51
N ASN A 164 6.51 11.98 1.61
CA ASN A 164 7.44 12.55 0.63
C ASN A 164 7.09 12.13 -0.82
N PRO A 165 6.89 13.09 -1.75
CA PRO A 165 6.55 12.79 -3.15
C PRO A 165 7.62 12.05 -3.95
N ASN A 166 8.87 12.00 -3.48
CA ASN A 166 9.95 11.25 -4.10
C ASN A 166 9.96 9.77 -3.71
N ILE A 167 9.14 9.35 -2.74
CA ILE A 167 9.12 7.99 -2.23
C ILE A 167 7.88 7.27 -2.77
N THR A 168 8.09 6.12 -3.42
CA THR A 168 7.03 5.17 -3.79
C THR A 168 7.18 3.92 -2.93
N ALA A 169 6.08 3.45 -2.35
CA ALA A 169 6.09 2.28 -1.50
C ALA A 169 5.06 1.25 -2.00
N GLU A 170 5.55 0.02 -2.18
CA GLU A 170 4.82 -1.09 -2.77
C GLU A 170 4.75 -2.24 -1.77
N MET A 171 3.55 -2.57 -1.29
CA MET A 171 3.28 -3.87 -0.69
C MET A 171 3.18 -4.91 -1.82
N ILE A 172 3.84 -6.06 -1.68
CA ILE A 172 3.82 -7.13 -2.69
C ILE A 172 3.44 -8.44 -2.00
N GLU A 173 2.33 -9.06 -2.43
CA GLU A 173 1.95 -10.38 -1.94
C GLU A 173 2.84 -11.44 -2.58
N ALA A 174 3.68 -12.08 -1.78
CA ALA A 174 4.79 -12.89 -2.29
C ALA A 174 4.36 -14.18 -3.00
N ASN A 175 3.19 -14.73 -2.65
CA ASN A 175 2.66 -15.97 -3.22
C ASN A 175 1.96 -15.74 -4.58
N GLU A 176 1.38 -14.56 -4.80
CA GLU A 176 0.77 -14.12 -6.04
C GLU A 176 1.82 -13.80 -7.10
N PHE A 177 3.00 -13.35 -6.68
CA PHE A 177 4.13 -13.03 -7.56
C PHE A 177 5.34 -13.93 -7.28
N PRO A 178 5.23 -15.27 -7.47
CA PRO A 178 6.28 -16.21 -7.07
C PRO A 178 7.58 -16.03 -7.86
N GLU A 179 7.50 -15.71 -9.15
CA GLU A 179 8.69 -15.43 -9.97
C GLU A 179 9.42 -14.18 -9.47
N LEU A 180 8.68 -13.13 -9.10
CA LEU A 180 9.25 -11.92 -8.54
C LEU A 180 9.91 -12.22 -7.19
N SER A 181 9.21 -12.93 -6.31
CA SER A 181 9.75 -13.37 -5.02
C SER A 181 11.06 -14.17 -5.17
N MET A 182 11.13 -15.07 -6.16
CA MET A 182 12.36 -15.81 -6.47
C MET A 182 13.48 -14.89 -6.95
N ASN A 183 13.18 -13.94 -7.85
CA ASN A 183 14.17 -12.99 -8.38
C ASN A 183 14.76 -12.09 -7.29
N TYR A 184 13.96 -11.73 -6.29
CA TYR A 184 14.40 -10.95 -5.12
C TYR A 184 15.01 -11.82 -4.01
N GLY A 185 15.01 -13.15 -4.15
CA GLY A 185 15.53 -14.06 -3.12
C GLY A 185 14.70 -14.06 -1.83
N VAL A 186 13.40 -13.76 -1.93
CA VAL A 186 12.49 -13.69 -0.79
C VAL A 186 12.26 -15.09 -0.22
N SER A 187 12.77 -15.30 0.99
CA SER A 187 12.67 -16.58 1.71
C SER A 187 11.87 -16.49 3.02
N SER A 188 11.62 -15.27 3.49
CA SER A 188 10.86 -14.97 4.71
C SER A 188 10.21 -13.60 4.58
N VAL A 189 9.16 -13.34 5.36
CA VAL A 189 8.42 -12.08 5.32
C VAL A 189 8.21 -11.49 6.73
N PRO A 190 8.09 -10.16 6.89
CA PRO A 190 8.23 -9.16 5.81
C PRO A 190 9.68 -9.04 5.34
N HIS A 191 9.88 -8.86 4.03
CA HIS A 191 11.20 -8.59 3.44
C HIS A 191 11.11 -7.28 2.67
N THR A 192 11.83 -6.28 3.15
CA THR A 192 11.81 -4.93 2.58
C THR A 192 13.05 -4.72 1.72
N PHE A 193 12.87 -4.18 0.52
CA PHE A 193 13.92 -3.72 -0.39
C PHE A 193 13.77 -2.21 -0.60
N ILE A 194 14.89 -1.50 -0.65
CA ILE A 194 14.94 -0.06 -0.94
C ILE A 194 15.89 0.17 -2.12
N ASN A 195 15.34 0.75 -3.20
CA ASN A 195 16.04 1.02 -4.46
C ASN A 195 16.75 -0.21 -5.07
N ASP A 196 16.28 -1.42 -4.74
CA ASP A 196 16.89 -2.70 -5.13
C ASP A 196 18.38 -2.83 -4.76
N GLN A 197 18.86 -1.99 -3.83
CA GLN A 197 20.27 -1.90 -3.40
C GLN A 197 20.48 -2.32 -1.95
N ARG A 198 19.44 -2.14 -1.12
CA ARG A 198 19.44 -2.51 0.29
C ARG A 198 18.21 -3.32 0.59
N ASP A 199 18.35 -4.30 1.47
CA ASP A 199 17.24 -5.10 1.92
C ASP A 199 17.39 -5.51 3.39
N PHE A 200 16.26 -5.82 4.02
CA PHE A 200 16.23 -6.37 5.37
C PHE A 200 14.97 -7.20 5.60
N VAL A 201 15.10 -8.19 6.48
CA VAL A 201 14.02 -9.07 6.92
C VAL A 201 13.50 -8.65 8.29
N GLY A 202 12.18 -8.69 8.44
CA GLY A 202 11.47 -8.42 9.69
C GLY A 202 10.97 -6.98 9.81
N ALA A 203 10.06 -6.78 10.75
CA ALA A 203 9.48 -5.46 11.02
C ALA A 203 10.43 -4.60 11.87
N TYR A 204 11.31 -3.86 11.20
CA TYR A 204 12.28 -2.99 11.86
C TYR A 204 11.59 -1.93 12.75
N PRO A 205 12.24 -1.50 13.85
CA PRO A 205 11.85 -0.29 14.56
C PRO A 205 11.96 0.95 13.66
N GLU A 206 11.15 1.98 13.92
CA GLU A 206 11.06 3.22 13.12
C GLU A 206 12.44 3.87 12.88
N ASN A 207 13.27 3.94 13.93
CA ASN A 207 14.60 4.54 13.83
C ASN A 207 15.54 3.76 12.90
N MET A 208 15.46 2.43 12.90
CA MET A 208 16.27 1.60 12.02
C MET A 208 15.78 1.69 10.58
N PHE A 209 14.46 1.66 10.37
CA PHE A 209 13.87 1.87 9.05
C PHE A 209 14.28 3.23 8.46
N LEU A 210 14.16 4.30 9.24
CA LEU A 210 14.54 5.64 8.80
C LEU A 210 16.02 5.73 8.43
N GLN A 211 16.91 5.08 9.20
CA GLN A 211 18.33 5.03 8.87
C GLN A 211 18.59 4.35 7.53
N GLU A 212 17.95 3.20 7.26
CA GLU A 212 18.11 2.52 5.97
C GLU A 212 17.53 3.34 4.81
N LEU A 213 16.40 4.01 5.05
CA LEU A 213 15.78 4.92 4.09
C LEU A 213 16.70 6.10 3.72
N LEU A 214 17.28 6.79 4.71
CA LEU A 214 18.19 7.92 4.49
C LEU A 214 19.47 7.49 3.76
N LYS A 215 20.06 6.36 4.17
CA LYS A 215 21.23 5.78 3.49
C LYS A 215 20.94 5.46 2.03
N ALA A 216 19.75 4.93 1.73
CA ALA A 216 19.35 4.61 0.36
C ALA A 216 19.08 5.85 -0.49
N ALA A 217 18.66 6.96 0.14
CA ALA A 217 18.51 8.27 -0.50
C ALA A 217 19.86 9.00 -0.73
N GLY A 218 20.96 8.50 -0.18
CA GLY A 218 22.27 9.16 -0.24
C GLY A 218 22.38 10.40 0.65
N GLU A 219 21.46 10.55 1.61
CA GLU A 219 21.47 11.61 2.61
C GLU A 219 22.21 11.08 3.86
N ASN A 220 23.35 11.69 4.21
CA ASN A 220 24.17 11.37 5.39
C ASN A 220 23.94 12.37 6.53
#